data_AF-A0A0G0TXB0-F1
#
_entry.id   AF-A0A0G0TXB0-F1
#
_cell.length_a   1.000
_cell.length_b   1.000
_cell.length_c   1.000
_cell.angle_alpha   90.00
_cell.angle_beta   90.00
_cell.angle_gamma   90.00
#
_symmetry.space_group_name_H-M   'P 1'
#
loop_
_entity.id
_entity.type
_entity.pdbx_description
1 polymer ?
#
loop_
_entity_poly.entity_id
_entity_poly.type
_entity_poly.pdbx_seq_one_letter_code
_entity_poly.pdbx_strand_id
1 'polypeptide(L)'
;MDLQTKVEEKITKPISKIENPMRLLLGVVIAALVLGTLTGYTLTTKGSSKVSPLSLGTAKNPQQDTKTFKDFAEGTVKVKPAPSDPSEYTEGTHMLIRQGGVPVALTSSVVDLSIYEGKKVKVFGETQKALKEGWLMDVGKVEEIK
;
A
#
# COMPACT_ATOMS: atom_id res chain seq x y z
N MET A 1 -41.26 28.67 5.61
CA MET A 1 -42.48 27.89 5.82
C MET A 1 -43.40 28.17 4.63
N ASP A 2 -43.00 27.86 3.38
CA ASP A 2 -42.99 26.52 2.73
C ASP A 2 -44.44 26.04 2.47
N LEU A 3 -44.91 25.51 1.34
CA LEU A 3 -44.41 25.03 0.03
C LEU A 3 -45.70 24.43 -0.63
N GLN A 4 -46.11 24.66 -1.90
CA GLN A 4 -45.99 23.72 -3.05
C GLN A 4 -47.10 24.04 -4.12
N THR A 5 -46.86 24.24 -5.43
CA THR A 5 -46.61 23.31 -6.59
C THR A 5 -47.75 22.30 -6.89
N LYS A 6 -48.12 21.86 -8.11
CA LYS A 6 -48.03 22.25 -9.55
C LYS A 6 -48.68 21.08 -10.37
N VAL A 7 -49.61 21.38 -11.29
CA VAL A 7 -49.97 20.80 -12.63
C VAL A 7 -49.97 19.28 -12.88
N GLU A 8 -50.98 18.75 -13.61
CA GLU A 8 -50.76 17.66 -14.60
C GLU A 8 -51.79 17.62 -15.76
N GLU A 9 -51.31 17.52 -17.01
CA GLU A 9 -52.04 17.39 -18.30
C GLU A 9 -52.18 15.91 -18.74
N LYS A 10 -53.25 15.58 -19.47
CA LYS A 10 -53.46 14.27 -20.14
C LYS A 10 -53.31 14.37 -21.66
N ILE A 11 -52.37 13.63 -22.24
CA ILE A 11 -52.29 13.38 -23.69
C ILE A 11 -51.97 11.89 -23.93
N THR A 12 -52.87 11.14 -24.57
CA THR A 12 -52.57 9.77 -25.04
C THR A 12 -53.07 9.56 -26.47
N LYS A 13 -52.18 9.05 -27.34
CA LYS A 13 -52.42 8.66 -28.74
C LYS A 13 -53.03 7.24 -28.82
N PRO A 14 -53.83 6.91 -29.85
CA PRO A 14 -54.45 5.58 -29.96
C PRO A 14 -53.45 4.51 -30.40
N ILE A 15 -53.45 3.39 -29.67
CA ILE A 15 -52.61 2.20 -29.86
C ILE A 15 -53.14 1.36 -31.03
N SER A 16 -52.26 1.01 -31.97
CA SER A 16 -52.54 0.17 -33.13
C SER A 16 -53.02 -1.23 -32.72
N LYS A 17 -54.10 -1.71 -33.35
CA LYS A 17 -54.73 -3.00 -33.04
C LYS A 17 -53.91 -4.17 -33.59
N ILE A 18 -53.48 -5.09 -32.72
CA ILE A 18 -52.73 -6.29 -33.08
C ILE A 18 -53.72 -7.36 -33.58
N GLU A 19 -53.59 -7.79 -34.83
CA GLU A 19 -54.57 -8.68 -35.46
C GLU A 19 -54.45 -10.15 -35.03
N ASN A 20 -53.28 -10.59 -34.55
CA ASN A 20 -53.04 -11.98 -34.15
C ASN A 20 -52.12 -12.07 -32.92
N PRO A 21 -52.67 -11.95 -31.70
CA PRO A 21 -51.86 -11.88 -30.48
C PRO A 21 -51.06 -13.16 -30.23
N MET A 22 -51.56 -14.33 -30.66
CA MET A 22 -50.88 -15.62 -30.50
C MET A 22 -49.61 -15.72 -31.37
N ARG A 23 -49.68 -15.25 -32.63
CA ARG A 23 -48.52 -15.23 -33.53
C ARG A 23 -47.51 -14.16 -33.12
N LEU A 24 -47.99 -13.03 -32.60
CA LEU A 24 -47.13 -11.99 -32.05
C LEU A 24 -46.40 -12.50 -30.81
N LEU A 25 -47.11 -13.14 -29.87
CA LEU A 25 -46.49 -13.76 -28.69
C LEU A 25 -45.45 -14.80 -29.09
N LEU A 26 -45.77 -15.68 -30.03
CA LEU A 26 -44.81 -16.69 -30.51
C LEU A 26 -43.58 -16.03 -31.16
N GLY A 27 -43.78 -14.99 -31.96
CA GLY A 27 -42.69 -14.21 -32.55
C GLY A 27 -41.81 -13.53 -31.49
N VAL A 28 -42.42 -12.95 -30.46
CA VAL A 28 -41.71 -12.32 -29.33
C VAL A 28 -40.92 -13.36 -28.53
N VAL A 29 -41.48 -14.54 -28.27
CA VAL A 29 -40.80 -15.63 -27.54
C VAL A 29 -39.59 -16.15 -28.32
N ILE A 30 -39.76 -16.38 -29.63
CA ILE A 30 -38.65 -16.82 -30.50
C ILE A 30 -37.57 -15.74 -30.57
N ALA A 31 -37.95 -14.47 -30.75
CA ALA A 31 -37.01 -13.35 -30.76
C ALA A 31 -36.26 -13.23 -29.43
N ALA A 32 -36.93 -13.39 -28.29
CA ALA A 32 -36.33 -13.36 -26.97
C ALA A 32 -35.33 -14.51 -26.76
N LEU A 33 -35.64 -15.73 -27.26
CA LEU A 33 -34.72 -16.86 -27.21
C LEU A 33 -33.44 -16.58 -28.01
N VAL A 34 -33.59 -16.09 -29.25
CA VAL A 34 -32.44 -15.79 -30.13
C VAL A 34 -31.59 -14.66 -29.55
N LEU A 35 -32.21 -13.55 -29.14
CA LEU A 35 -31.50 -12.42 -28.53
C LEU A 35 -30.83 -12.82 -27.21
N GLY A 36 -31.48 -13.64 -26.39
CA GLY A 36 -30.94 -14.14 -25.13
C GLY A 36 -29.70 -15.03 -25.34
N THR A 37 -29.77 -15.99 -26.27
CA THR A 37 -28.62 -16.88 -26.58
C THR A 37 -27.44 -16.12 -27.17
N LEU A 38 -27.67 -15.16 -28.08
CA LEU A 38 -26.60 -14.31 -28.62
C LEU A 38 -25.94 -13.47 -27.52
N THR A 39 -26.76 -12.84 -26.68
CA THR A 39 -26.26 -11.99 -25.60
C THR A 39 -25.48 -12.81 -24.58
N GLY A 40 -26.00 -13.98 -24.18
CA GLY A 40 -25.33 -14.90 -23.27
C GLY A 40 -23.97 -15.36 -23.81
N TYR A 41 -23.92 -15.81 -25.07
CA TYR A 41 -22.68 -16.30 -25.69
C TYR A 41 -21.61 -15.20 -25.83
N THR A 42 -22.02 -13.97 -26.17
CA THR A 42 -21.08 -12.85 -26.27
C THR A 42 -20.56 -12.39 -24.90
N LEU A 43 -21.38 -12.47 -23.86
CA LEU A 43 -20.97 -12.14 -22.49
C LEU A 43 -20.01 -13.19 -21.91
N THR A 44 -20.24 -14.48 -22.17
CA THR A 44 -19.37 -15.56 -21.68
C THR A 44 -18.01 -15.57 -22.38
N THR A 45 -17.96 -15.23 -23.67
CA THR A 45 -16.70 -15.19 -24.43
C THR A 45 -15.86 -13.95 -24.15
N LYS A 46 -16.48 -12.81 -23.79
CA LYS A 46 -15.77 -11.60 -23.32
C LYS A 46 -15.55 -11.55 -21.80
N GLY A 47 -16.09 -12.52 -21.06
CA GLY A 47 -15.99 -12.64 -19.61
C GLY A 47 -14.65 -13.17 -19.08
N SER A 48 -13.56 -13.10 -19.85
CA SER A 48 -12.22 -13.07 -19.24
C SER A 48 -12.02 -11.68 -18.63
N SER A 49 -12.73 -11.41 -17.54
CA SER A 49 -12.23 -10.48 -16.55
C SER A 49 -10.84 -10.97 -16.23
N LYS A 50 -9.82 -10.29 -16.78
CA LYS A 50 -8.51 -10.31 -16.15
C LYS A 50 -8.80 -9.88 -14.73
N VAL A 51 -8.84 -10.85 -13.82
CA VAL A 51 -8.49 -10.58 -12.44
C VAL A 51 -7.11 -9.96 -12.58
N SER A 52 -7.05 -8.63 -12.59
CA SER A 52 -5.82 -7.98 -12.18
C SER A 52 -5.50 -8.70 -10.88
N PRO A 53 -4.37 -9.43 -10.77
CA PRO A 53 -3.94 -9.85 -9.46
C PRO A 53 -4.04 -8.57 -8.64
N LEU A 54 -4.76 -8.64 -7.52
CA LEU A 54 -4.66 -7.59 -6.54
C LEU A 54 -3.15 -7.44 -6.40
N SER A 55 -2.62 -6.33 -6.89
CA SER A 55 -1.29 -5.92 -6.49
C SER A 55 -1.53 -5.68 -5.03
N LEU A 56 -1.35 -6.74 -4.21
CA LEU A 56 -0.81 -6.62 -2.87
C LEU A 56 0.39 -5.75 -3.16
N GLY A 57 0.18 -4.43 -3.06
CA GLY A 57 1.13 -3.45 -3.56
C GLY A 57 2.42 -3.91 -2.96
N THR A 58 3.35 -4.36 -3.84
CA THR A 58 4.58 -5.06 -3.49
C THR A 58 4.97 -4.54 -2.15
N ALA A 59 4.79 -5.33 -1.08
CA ALA A 59 4.86 -4.83 0.30
C ALA A 59 6.08 -3.94 0.32
N LYS A 60 5.86 -2.61 0.35
CA LYS A 60 6.91 -1.67 -0.07
C LYS A 60 8.04 -2.00 0.86
N ASN A 61 9.12 -2.57 0.34
CA ASN A 61 10.26 -2.94 1.15
C ASN A 61 10.53 -1.69 1.98
N PRO A 62 10.43 -1.71 3.32
CA PRO A 62 10.58 -0.50 4.10
C PRO A 62 11.92 0.20 3.81
N GLN A 63 12.93 -0.56 3.34
CA GLN A 63 14.18 -0.05 2.78
C GLN A 63 14.07 0.92 1.59
N GLN A 64 13.00 0.90 0.80
CA GLN A 64 12.84 1.76 -0.37
C GLN A 64 12.16 3.10 -0.04
N ASP A 65 11.68 3.31 1.19
CA ASP A 65 11.09 4.58 1.59
C ASP A 65 12.16 5.61 1.97
N THR A 66 12.81 6.18 0.96
CA THR A 66 13.84 7.22 1.11
C THR A 66 13.30 8.57 1.57
N LYS A 67 11.97 8.73 1.71
CA LYS A 67 11.37 9.99 2.14
C LYS A 67 11.35 10.17 3.65
N THR A 68 11.27 9.05 4.39
CA THR A 68 11.18 9.03 5.85
C THR A 68 12.57 9.08 6.48
N PHE A 69 13.55 8.40 5.88
CA PHE A 69 14.93 8.33 6.38
C PHE A 69 15.82 9.41 5.74
N LYS A 70 15.70 10.65 6.24
CA LYS A 70 16.38 11.83 5.67
C LYS A 70 17.83 12.00 6.14
N ASP A 71 18.13 11.51 7.33
CA ASP A 71 19.46 11.64 7.92
C ASP A 71 20.35 10.48 7.48
N PHE A 72 21.65 10.74 7.43
CA PHE A 72 22.63 9.70 7.16
C PHE A 72 23.88 9.86 8.02
N ALA A 73 24.50 8.73 8.35
CA ALA A 73 25.78 8.70 9.03
C ALA A 73 26.65 7.58 8.46
N GLU A 74 27.97 7.79 8.49
CA GLU A 74 28.95 6.82 7.98
C GLU A 74 29.90 6.42 9.10
N GLY A 75 30.17 5.12 9.21
CA GLY A 75 31.05 4.60 10.25
C GLY A 75 31.09 3.08 10.26
N THR A 76 31.69 2.51 11.31
CA THR A 76 31.74 1.07 11.53
C THR A 76 30.68 0.66 12.54
N VAL A 77 29.82 -0.30 12.19
CA VAL A 77 28.81 -0.81 13.14
C VAL A 77 29.48 -1.71 14.15
N LYS A 78 29.17 -1.50 15.43
CA LYS A 78 29.57 -2.37 16.54
C LYS A 78 28.36 -2.68 17.40
N VAL A 79 28.33 -3.88 17.98
CA VAL A 79 27.38 -4.23 19.03
C VAL A 79 27.58 -3.31 20.22
N LYS A 80 26.48 -2.84 20.80
CA LYS A 80 26.54 -2.09 22.04
C LYS A 80 26.72 -3.06 23.21
N PRO A 81 27.75 -2.88 24.06
CA PRO A 81 27.94 -3.75 25.22
C PRO A 81 26.74 -3.61 26.18
N ALA A 82 26.33 -4.72 26.76
CA ALA A 82 25.30 -4.70 27.79
C ALA A 82 25.77 -3.88 29.01
N PRO A 83 24.87 -3.11 29.64
CA PRO A 83 25.21 -2.40 30.86
C PRO A 83 25.64 -3.38 31.94
N SER A 84 26.66 -3.00 32.73
CA SER A 84 27.19 -3.83 33.82
C SER A 84 26.24 -3.89 35.01
N ASP A 85 25.43 -2.85 35.20
CA ASP A 85 24.32 -2.82 36.15
C ASP A 85 22.99 -2.95 35.40
N PRO A 86 22.13 -3.93 35.72
CA PRO A 86 20.80 -4.07 35.10
C PRO A 86 19.87 -2.85 35.34
N SER A 87 20.21 -1.97 36.27
CA SER A 87 19.49 -0.71 36.55
C SER A 87 19.84 0.41 35.56
N GLU A 88 20.90 0.26 34.77
CA GLU A 88 21.35 1.27 33.82
C GLU A 88 20.62 1.15 32.48
N TYR A 89 19.69 2.08 32.22
CA TYR A 89 19.09 2.22 30.89
C TYR A 89 20.15 2.54 29.83
N THR A 90 20.11 1.86 28.69
CA THR A 90 21.00 2.07 27.56
C THR A 90 20.17 2.20 26.29
N GLU A 91 20.47 3.18 25.44
CA GLU A 91 19.72 3.43 24.20
C GLU A 91 20.33 2.72 23.00
N GLY A 92 19.48 2.18 22.13
CA GLY A 92 19.89 1.49 20.90
C GLY A 92 20.49 0.10 21.15
N THR A 93 20.49 -0.73 20.11
CA THR A 93 21.05 -2.09 20.14
C THR A 93 22.50 -2.11 19.63
N HIS A 94 22.84 -1.20 18.72
CA HIS A 94 24.14 -1.10 18.09
C HIS A 94 24.68 0.33 18.17
N MET A 95 25.96 0.51 17.89
CA MET A 95 26.61 1.80 17.78
C MET A 95 27.34 1.93 16.45
N LEU A 96 27.23 3.10 15.82
CA LEU A 96 28.03 3.48 14.67
C LEU A 96 29.25 4.28 15.13
N ILE A 97 30.43 3.69 14.99
CA ILE A 97 31.69 4.34 15.30
C ILE A 97 32.14 5.17 14.10
N ARG A 98 32.08 6.49 14.25
CA ARG A 98 32.44 7.46 13.21
C ARG A 98 33.91 7.87 13.36
N GLN A 99 34.60 8.11 12.25
CA GLN A 99 35.96 8.64 12.30
C GLN A 99 35.89 10.12 12.71
N GLY A 100 36.37 10.43 13.92
CA GLY A 100 36.51 11.82 14.41
C GLY A 100 35.22 12.46 14.95
N GLY A 101 34.18 11.67 15.28
CA GLY A 101 32.92 12.21 15.80
C GLY A 101 32.34 11.38 16.94
N VAL A 102 31.27 11.89 17.55
CA VAL A 102 30.50 11.19 18.59
C VAL A 102 29.87 9.92 17.98
N PRO A 103 29.99 8.76 18.66
CA PRO A 103 29.34 7.53 18.20
C PRO A 103 27.82 7.71 18.19
N VAL A 104 27.16 7.06 17.23
CA VAL A 104 25.70 7.14 17.08
C VAL A 104 25.08 5.85 17.57
N ALA A 105 24.17 5.93 18.55
CA ALA A 105 23.37 4.78 18.95
C ALA A 105 22.33 4.49 17.86
N LEU A 106 22.24 3.23 17.46
CA LEU A 106 21.36 2.77 16.39
C LEU A 106 20.25 1.91 16.98
N THR A 107 19.03 2.17 16.51
CA THR A 107 17.90 1.26 16.62
C THR A 107 17.39 0.95 15.22
N SER A 108 16.81 -0.23 14.99
CA SER A 108 16.16 -0.54 13.73
C SER A 108 15.06 -1.56 13.95
N SER A 109 13.92 -1.33 13.30
CA SER A 109 12.82 -2.29 13.23
C SER A 109 12.73 -2.99 11.87
N VAL A 110 13.50 -2.54 10.88
CA VAL A 110 13.35 -2.94 9.47
C VAL A 110 14.64 -3.47 8.84
N VAL A 111 15.80 -3.18 9.42
CA VAL A 111 17.09 -3.74 8.99
C VAL A 111 17.64 -4.57 10.14
N ASP A 112 18.13 -5.77 9.82
CA ASP A 112 19.02 -6.47 10.76
C ASP A 112 20.38 -5.77 10.76
N LEU A 113 20.75 -5.15 11.89
CA LEU A 113 22.04 -4.48 12.04
C LEU A 113 23.18 -5.46 12.32
N SER A 114 22.86 -6.68 12.79
CA SER A 114 23.84 -7.68 13.20
C SER A 114 24.68 -8.17 12.03
N ILE A 115 24.08 -8.25 10.83
CA ILE A 115 24.79 -8.63 9.58
C ILE A 115 25.81 -7.59 9.10
N TYR A 116 25.80 -6.39 9.69
CA TYR A 116 26.71 -5.29 9.38
C TYR A 116 27.76 -5.05 10.47
N GLU A 117 27.77 -5.85 11.53
CA GLU A 117 28.77 -5.75 12.59
C GLU A 117 30.20 -5.85 12.04
N GLY A 118 31.07 -4.93 12.48
CA GLY A 118 32.46 -4.85 12.03
C GLY A 118 32.64 -4.27 10.63
N LYS A 119 31.56 -4.04 9.87
CA LYS A 119 31.63 -3.48 8.52
C LYS A 119 31.52 -1.96 8.54
N LYS A 120 32.17 -1.33 7.56
CA LYS A 120 32.00 0.10 7.29
C LYS A 120 30.74 0.29 6.45
N VAL A 121 29.82 1.09 6.95
CA VAL A 121 28.50 1.29 6.32
C VAL A 121 28.10 2.76 6.37
N LYS A 122 27.20 3.10 5.45
CA LYS A 122 26.37 4.30 5.47
C LYS A 122 24.97 3.90 5.92
N VAL A 123 24.56 4.40 7.07
CA VAL A 123 23.21 4.20 7.59
C VAL A 123 22.35 5.41 7.22
N PHE A 124 21.10 5.14 6.85
CA PHE A 124 20.08 6.15 6.58
C PHE A 124 18.95 5.96 7.57
N GLY A 125 18.53 7.05 8.19
CA GLY A 125 17.61 6.99 9.32
C GLY A 125 16.94 8.32 9.63
N GLU A 126 16.27 8.34 10.77
CA GLU A 126 15.77 9.55 11.41
C GLU A 126 16.47 9.74 12.75
N THR A 127 17.08 10.90 12.96
CA THR A 127 17.72 11.24 14.23
C THR A 127 16.65 11.54 15.27
N GLN A 128 16.73 10.84 16.40
CA GLN A 128 15.84 11.03 17.52
C GLN A 128 16.58 11.72 18.67
N LYS A 129 15.80 12.38 19.54
CA LYS A 129 16.33 12.95 20.76
C LYS A 129 16.73 11.82 21.71
N ALA A 130 18.02 11.70 21.97
CA ALA A 130 18.58 10.78 22.95
C ALA A 130 18.40 11.30 24.38
N LEU A 131 18.16 10.42 25.34
CA LEU A 131 18.09 10.74 26.77
C LEU A 131 19.47 10.62 27.43
N LYS A 132 20.24 9.60 27.03
CA LYS A 132 21.58 9.33 27.58
C LYS A 132 22.68 9.45 26.54
N GLU A 133 22.40 9.07 25.30
CA GLU A 133 23.40 9.13 24.24
C GLU A 133 23.51 10.54 23.66
N GLY A 134 24.64 10.87 23.04
CA GLY A 134 24.79 12.15 22.33
C GLY A 134 23.99 12.19 21.02
N TRP A 135 23.72 11.01 20.44
CA TRP A 135 23.05 10.86 19.15
C TRP A 135 22.39 9.49 19.07
N LEU A 136 21.06 9.45 18.93
CA LEU A 136 20.27 8.26 18.68
C LEU A 136 19.64 8.35 17.29
N MET A 137 19.64 7.26 16.53
CA MET A 137 19.07 7.23 15.19
C MET A 137 18.33 5.93 14.93
N ASP A 138 17.12 6.04 14.38
CA ASP A 138 16.34 4.91 13.89
C ASP A 138 16.65 4.65 12.42
N VAL A 139 17.15 3.45 12.14
CA VAL A 139 17.75 3.10 10.85
C VAL A 139 16.73 2.36 9.99
N GLY A 140 16.47 2.93 8.82
CA GLY A 140 15.59 2.35 7.81
C GLY A 140 16.32 1.61 6.70
N LYS A 141 17.55 2.04 6.39
CA LYS A 141 18.34 1.52 5.28
C LYS A 141 19.82 1.57 5.63
N VAL A 142 20.55 0.55 5.19
CA VAL A 142 22.01 0.46 5.36
C VAL A 142 22.64 0.15 4.01
N GLU A 143 23.70 0.87 3.67
CA GLU A 143 24.54 0.65 2.50
C GLU A 143 25.96 0.31 2.96
N GLU A 144 26.49 -0.82 2.52
CA GLU A 144 27.86 -1.21 2.83
C GLU A 144 28.85 -0.42 1.97
N ILE A 145 29.82 0.23 2.62
CA ILE A 145 30.91 0.95 1.95
C ILE A 145 32.08 -0.03 1.86
N LYS A 146 32.32 -0.57 0.66
CA LYS A 146 33.50 -1.40 0.37
C LYS A 146 34.77 -0.57 0.31
#